data_AF-A0A8J6CPN7-F1
#
_entry.id   AF-A0A8J6CPN7-F1
#
_cell.length_a   1.000
_cell.length_b   1.000
_cell.length_c   1.000
_cell.angle_alpha   90.00
_cell.angle_beta   90.00
_cell.angle_gamma   90.00
#
_symmetry.space_group_name_H-M   'P 1'
#
loop_
_entity.id
_entity.type
_entity.pdbx_description
1 polymer ?
#
loop_
_entity_poly.entity_id
_entity_poly.type
_entity_poly.pdbx_seq_one_letter_code
_entity_poly.pdbx_strand_id
1 'polypeptide(L)'
;MLTLGQTPSIPVVSKVPTIILGMGASFGFPEQSDVPSIAVMVSSRRWPLISSYGASGLIDACKFLDEKWNPKDCGYCCMKNHHTKFFQQGSPDNVLHGTIIDNKVCHPKNNDFYLGTHAGMIGITRQTHYHVFLDQAGFSADDLQEFVHSLSYIYQRSTTAIFFVAPICYVIWQLHSWGQFMKIRDASETSLSHDEMYALGVISVPQLSMLKDKASNFILVC
;
A
#
# COMPACT_ATOMS: atom_id res chain seq x y z
N MET A 1 -20.44 23.71 8.90
CA MET A 1 -19.03 24.10 8.71
C MET A 1 -18.16 22.94 9.16
N LEU A 2 -17.77 22.05 8.25
CA LEU A 2 -16.90 20.91 8.59
C LEU A 2 -15.47 21.45 8.68
N THR A 3 -14.89 21.42 9.87
CA THR A 3 -13.50 21.80 10.12
C THR A 3 -12.57 20.79 9.44
N LEU A 4 -12.06 21.18 8.26
CA LEU A 4 -10.95 20.52 7.59
C LEU A 4 -9.69 20.76 8.45
N GLY A 5 -9.07 19.73 9.02
CA GLY A 5 -7.65 19.86 9.42
C GLY A 5 -7.17 19.33 10.76
N GLN A 6 -7.91 18.49 11.49
CA GLN A 6 -7.30 17.69 12.55
C GLN A 6 -7.49 16.20 12.24
N THR A 7 -6.48 15.62 11.61
CA THR A 7 -6.33 14.17 11.62
C THR A 7 -5.99 13.76 13.05
N PRO A 8 -6.62 12.71 13.62
CA PRO A 8 -6.21 12.21 14.93
C PRO A 8 -4.71 11.93 14.89
N SER A 9 -3.96 12.54 15.81
CA SER A 9 -2.50 12.40 15.86
C SER A 9 -2.18 10.94 16.13
N ILE A 10 -1.64 10.24 15.14
CA ILE A 10 -1.17 8.87 15.31
C ILE A 10 0.03 8.93 16.27
N PRO A 11 -0.09 8.39 17.51
CA PRO A 11 0.76 8.80 18.64
C PRO A 11 2.25 8.46 18.47
N VAL A 12 2.60 7.46 17.66
CA VAL A 12 4.00 7.05 17.43
C VAL A 12 4.61 7.76 16.21
N VAL A 13 3.88 7.82 15.09
CA VAL A 13 4.38 8.35 13.81
C VAL A 13 4.37 9.89 13.74
N SER A 14 3.59 10.53 14.61
CA SER A 14 3.52 12.00 14.71
C SER A 14 4.67 12.65 15.48
N LYS A 15 5.48 11.87 16.20
CA LYS A 15 6.59 12.40 17.04
C LYS A 15 7.91 12.50 16.31
N VAL A 16 8.10 11.71 15.24
CA VAL A 16 9.37 11.59 14.51
C VAL A 16 9.08 11.71 13.01
N PRO A 17 9.90 12.46 12.24
CA PRO A 17 9.77 12.54 10.78
C PRO A 17 9.76 11.15 10.15
N THR A 18 8.60 10.77 9.60
CA THR A 18 8.34 9.43 9.09
C THR A 18 7.77 9.49 7.68
N ILE A 19 8.31 8.66 6.79
CA ILE A 19 7.80 8.48 5.44
C ILE A 19 7.05 7.14 5.37
N ILE A 20 5.83 7.17 4.83
CA ILE A 20 5.04 5.96 4.57
C ILE A 20 5.12 5.63 3.08
N LEU A 21 5.49 4.40 2.78
CA LEU A 21 5.68 3.87 1.45
C LEU A 21 4.62 2.78 1.21
N GLY A 22 3.91 2.86 0.09
CA GLY A 22 3.09 1.76 -0.40
C GLY A 22 3.79 1.13 -1.60
N MET A 23 3.88 -0.19 -1.66
CA MET A 23 4.44 -0.92 -2.78
C MET A 23 3.48 -1.99 -3.28
N GLY A 24 3.61 -2.36 -4.53
CA GLY A 24 2.87 -3.47 -5.10
C GLY A 24 3.24 -3.71 -6.55
N ALA A 25 2.96 -4.92 -7.01
CA ALA A 25 3.19 -5.32 -8.38
C ALA A 25 1.94 -5.96 -8.98
N SER A 26 1.75 -5.76 -10.27
CA SER A 26 0.78 -6.47 -11.08
C SER A 26 1.53 -7.32 -12.10
N PHE A 27 1.19 -8.60 -12.15
CA PHE A 27 1.73 -9.53 -13.14
C PHE A 27 0.73 -9.66 -14.30
N GLY A 28 1.22 -9.91 -15.51
CA GLY A 28 0.38 -10.21 -16.68
C GLY A 28 -0.46 -11.46 -16.46
N PHE A 29 -1.55 -11.60 -17.22
CA PHE A 29 -2.34 -12.83 -17.22
C PHE A 29 -1.59 -13.94 -17.94
N PRO A 30 -1.68 -15.21 -17.48
CA PRO A 30 -0.94 -16.33 -18.09
C PRO A 30 -1.28 -16.57 -19.57
N GLU A 31 -2.42 -16.06 -20.06
CA GLU A 31 -2.86 -16.17 -21.46
C GLU A 31 -2.30 -15.06 -22.37
N GLN A 32 -1.58 -14.06 -21.83
CA GLN A 32 -0.93 -12.98 -22.58
C GLN A 32 0.54 -12.88 -22.17
N SER A 33 1.41 -13.53 -22.93
CA SER A 33 2.87 -13.59 -22.69
C SER A 33 3.58 -12.24 -22.85
N ASP A 34 2.99 -11.28 -23.57
CA ASP A 34 3.65 -10.03 -23.97
C ASP A 34 3.38 -8.85 -23.00
N VAL A 35 2.56 -9.04 -21.97
CA VAL A 35 2.24 -7.97 -21.02
C VAL A 35 3.32 -7.89 -19.93
N PRO A 36 4.07 -6.78 -19.85
CA PRO A 36 5.14 -6.64 -18.86
C PRO A 36 4.56 -6.60 -17.43
N SER A 37 5.31 -7.14 -16.47
CA SER A 37 4.99 -6.96 -15.06
C SER A 37 5.24 -5.52 -14.64
N ILE A 38 4.30 -4.92 -13.92
CA ILE A 38 4.35 -3.52 -13.51
C ILE A 38 4.56 -3.48 -12.00
N ALA A 39 5.62 -2.83 -11.54
CA ALA A 39 5.83 -2.52 -10.14
C ALA A 39 5.58 -1.02 -9.89
N VAL A 40 4.91 -0.71 -8.80
CA VAL A 40 4.61 0.67 -8.40
C VAL A 40 4.98 0.87 -6.93
N MET A 41 5.56 2.03 -6.65
CA MET A 41 5.81 2.52 -5.32
C MET A 41 5.22 3.93 -5.17
N VAL A 42 4.53 4.16 -4.06
CA VAL A 42 4.04 5.47 -3.66
C VAL A 42 4.64 5.85 -2.32
N SER A 43 4.79 7.14 -2.07
CA SER A 43 5.31 7.69 -0.82
C SER A 43 4.43 8.82 -0.32
N SER A 44 4.35 8.98 1.01
CA SER A 44 3.77 10.16 1.64
C SER A 44 4.63 11.39 1.31
N ARG A 45 4.00 12.49 0.89
CA ARG A 45 4.68 13.72 0.43
C ARG A 45 4.98 14.71 1.54
N ARG A 46 4.27 14.64 2.66
CA ARG A 46 4.40 15.57 3.77
C ARG A 46 4.34 14.84 5.09
N TRP A 47 5.15 15.30 6.02
CA TRP A 47 5.03 15.00 7.44
C TRP A 47 4.74 16.32 8.17
N PRO A 48 3.93 16.33 9.25
CA PRO A 48 3.19 15.21 9.85
C PRO A 48 1.89 14.85 9.11
N LEU A 49 1.52 15.58 8.05
CA LEU A 49 0.28 15.36 7.30
C LEU A 49 0.40 14.22 6.28
N ILE A 50 0.17 12.98 6.72
CA ILE A 50 0.30 11.75 5.93
C ILE A 50 -0.85 11.46 4.95
N SER A 51 -1.74 12.43 4.67
CA SER A 51 -2.88 12.23 3.76
C SER A 51 -2.55 12.47 2.28
N SER A 52 -1.34 12.93 1.97
CA SER A 52 -0.89 13.21 0.60
C SER A 52 0.14 12.20 0.14
N TYR A 53 -0.13 11.49 -0.95
CA TYR A 53 0.75 10.47 -1.54
C TYR A 53 1.14 10.82 -2.99
N GLY A 54 2.29 10.35 -3.45
CA GLY A 54 2.70 10.40 -4.86
C GLY A 54 3.62 9.26 -5.25
N ALA A 55 3.80 9.06 -6.57
CA ALA A 55 4.75 8.08 -7.10
C ALA A 55 6.19 8.38 -6.63
N SER A 56 6.96 7.34 -6.35
CA SER A 56 8.34 7.46 -5.86
C SER A 56 9.25 6.40 -6.45
N GLY A 57 10.49 6.77 -6.82
CA GLY A 57 11.56 5.84 -7.22
C GLY A 57 12.63 5.67 -6.14
N LEU A 58 12.23 5.52 -4.87
CA LEU A 58 13.00 6.02 -3.72
C LEU A 58 14.18 5.13 -3.23
N ILE A 59 14.21 3.83 -3.52
CA ILE A 59 15.06 2.90 -2.74
C ILE A 59 16.55 3.11 -2.99
N ASP A 60 16.98 3.36 -4.23
CA ASP A 60 18.40 3.63 -4.54
C ASP A 60 18.82 5.08 -4.25
N ALA A 61 17.83 5.99 -4.12
CA ALA A 61 18.08 7.41 -3.97
C ALA A 61 18.40 7.84 -2.54
N CYS A 62 17.83 7.18 -1.53
CA CYS A 62 18.03 7.57 -0.13
C CYS A 62 19.47 7.36 0.35
N LYS A 63 20.18 6.34 -0.14
CA LYS A 63 21.62 6.15 0.13
C LYS A 63 22.50 7.23 -0.50
N PHE A 64 22.00 7.89 -1.54
CA PHE A 64 22.75 8.91 -2.28
C PHE A 64 22.69 10.30 -1.61
N LEU A 65 21.80 10.50 -0.63
CA LEU A 65 21.52 11.83 -0.08
C LEU A 65 22.38 12.20 1.14
N ASP A 66 22.80 11.24 1.96
CA ASP A 66 23.70 11.46 3.11
C ASP A 66 24.27 10.13 3.63
N GLU A 67 25.60 9.96 3.63
CA GLU A 67 26.27 8.74 4.12
C GLU A 67 26.02 8.49 5.62
N LYS A 68 25.64 9.52 6.40
CA LYS A 68 25.37 9.42 7.84
C LYS A 68 23.91 9.07 8.16
N TRP A 69 23.04 9.04 7.16
CA TRP A 69 21.63 8.76 7.35
C TRP A 69 21.39 7.25 7.50
N ASN A 70 21.01 6.82 8.71
CA ASN A 70 20.58 5.45 8.99
C ASN A 70 19.17 5.45 9.64
N PRO A 71 18.10 5.44 8.82
CA PRO A 71 16.73 5.43 9.32
C PRO A 71 16.36 4.05 9.88
N LYS A 72 15.36 4.01 10.75
CA LYS A 72 14.76 2.74 11.17
C LYS A 72 13.70 2.32 10.17
N ASP A 73 13.80 1.08 9.71
CA ASP A 73 12.87 0.50 8.74
C ASP A 73 11.84 -0.41 9.43
N CYS A 74 10.56 -0.19 9.09
CA CYS A 74 9.47 -1.07 9.47
C CYS A 74 8.76 -1.54 8.21
N GLY A 75 8.58 -2.86 8.06
CA GLY A 75 8.01 -3.49 6.88
C GLY A 75 6.93 -4.49 7.25
N TYR A 76 5.77 -4.33 6.61
CA TYR A 76 4.65 -5.25 6.75
C TYR A 76 3.92 -5.46 5.42
N CYS A 77 3.43 -6.68 5.22
CA CYS A 77 2.67 -7.08 4.05
C CYS A 77 1.19 -7.13 4.38
N CYS A 78 0.33 -6.72 3.44
CA CYS A 78 -1.11 -6.87 3.56
C CYS A 78 -1.66 -7.86 2.51
N MET A 79 -2.49 -8.79 2.95
CA MET A 79 -3.09 -9.82 2.10
C MET A 79 -4.59 -9.88 2.34
N LYS A 80 -5.37 -9.64 1.28
CA LYS A 80 -6.83 -9.75 1.32
C LYS A 80 -7.36 -11.03 0.68
N ASN A 81 -6.58 -11.64 -0.20
CA ASN A 81 -7.00 -12.85 -0.90
C ASN A 81 -6.57 -14.11 -0.13
N HIS A 82 -7.25 -14.41 0.97
CA HIS A 82 -7.09 -15.65 1.74
C HIS A 82 -8.43 -16.35 1.98
N HIS A 83 -8.35 -17.56 2.52
CA HIS A 83 -9.52 -18.40 2.80
C HIS A 83 -10.12 -18.22 4.20
N THR A 84 -9.42 -17.51 5.10
CA THR A 84 -9.90 -17.20 6.45
C THR A 84 -11.06 -16.21 6.43
N LYS A 85 -12.12 -16.48 7.21
CA LYS A 85 -13.32 -15.65 7.37
C LYS A 85 -13.72 -15.63 8.84
N PHE A 86 -14.14 -14.47 9.34
CA PHE A 86 -14.55 -14.30 10.73
C PHE A 86 -16.02 -13.88 10.83
N PHE A 87 -16.68 -14.36 11.88
CA PHE A 87 -18.11 -14.12 12.15
C PHE A 87 -18.31 -13.74 13.61
N GLN A 88 -19.39 -13.03 13.88
CA GLN A 88 -19.81 -12.76 15.26
C GLN A 88 -20.26 -14.05 15.96
N GLN A 89 -20.01 -14.16 17.26
CA GLN A 89 -20.37 -15.35 18.02
C GLN A 89 -21.90 -15.53 18.03
N GLY A 90 -22.38 -16.67 17.52
CA GLY A 90 -23.80 -16.99 17.49
C GLY A 90 -24.61 -16.23 16.42
N SER A 91 -23.96 -15.49 15.51
CA SER A 91 -24.61 -14.81 14.38
C SER A 91 -23.92 -15.16 13.06
N PRO A 92 -24.66 -15.28 11.94
CA PRO A 92 -24.07 -15.37 10.60
C PRO A 92 -23.48 -14.02 10.13
N ASP A 93 -23.58 -12.97 10.93
CA ASP A 93 -23.13 -11.63 10.58
C ASP A 93 -21.60 -11.49 10.56
N ASN A 94 -21.14 -10.56 9.72
CA ASN A 94 -19.75 -10.16 9.65
C ASN A 94 -19.28 -9.58 11.00
N VAL A 95 -18.00 -9.75 11.31
CA VAL A 95 -17.38 -9.03 12.43
C VAL A 95 -17.54 -7.52 12.29
N LEU A 96 -17.60 -6.83 13.44
CA LEU A 96 -17.72 -5.37 13.48
C LEU A 96 -16.48 -4.72 12.84
N HIS A 97 -16.67 -3.54 12.28
CA HIS A 97 -15.54 -2.73 11.82
C HIS A 97 -14.65 -2.35 13.02
N GLY A 98 -13.34 -2.26 12.79
CA GLY A 98 -12.35 -2.09 13.85
C GLY A 98 -11.98 -3.37 14.58
N THR A 99 -12.59 -4.52 14.28
CA THR A 99 -12.23 -5.80 14.92
C THR A 99 -10.82 -6.22 14.49
N ILE A 100 -9.98 -6.44 15.49
CA ILE A 100 -8.63 -7.02 15.35
C ILE A 100 -8.69 -8.47 15.82
N ILE A 101 -8.11 -9.39 15.05
CA ILE A 101 -7.88 -10.78 15.44
C ILE A 101 -6.39 -11.07 15.34
N ASP A 102 -5.73 -11.16 16.49
CA ASP A 102 -4.30 -11.43 16.66
C ASP A 102 -4.03 -12.74 17.43
N ASN A 103 -5.09 -13.39 17.93
CA ASN A 103 -5.00 -14.53 18.84
C ASN A 103 -5.50 -15.83 18.20
N LYS A 104 -4.87 -16.95 18.57
CA LYS A 104 -5.21 -18.37 18.24
C LYS A 104 -5.15 -18.78 16.76
N VAL A 105 -5.51 -17.90 15.83
CA VAL A 105 -5.58 -18.16 14.38
C VAL A 105 -4.32 -17.68 13.65
N CYS A 106 -3.61 -16.73 14.24
CA CYS A 106 -2.35 -16.17 13.72
C CYS A 106 -1.17 -17.14 13.91
N HIS A 107 -0.05 -16.83 13.26
CA HIS A 107 1.16 -17.64 13.31
C HIS A 107 1.73 -17.66 14.74
N PRO A 108 2.14 -18.83 15.28
CA PRO A 108 2.57 -18.94 16.68
C PRO A 108 3.88 -18.22 17.00
N LYS A 109 4.67 -17.84 15.98
CA LYS A 109 5.99 -17.21 16.15
C LYS A 109 6.15 -15.86 15.46
N ASN A 110 5.30 -15.55 14.50
CA ASN A 110 5.45 -14.33 13.70
C ASN A 110 4.40 -13.34 14.18
N ASN A 111 4.66 -12.05 14.01
CA ASN A 111 3.69 -11.03 14.34
C ASN A 111 2.76 -10.84 13.14
N ASP A 112 1.55 -11.38 13.24
CA ASP A 112 0.51 -11.24 12.23
C ASP A 112 -0.86 -11.07 12.87
N PHE A 113 -1.74 -10.34 12.18
CA PHE A 113 -3.09 -10.03 12.66
C PHE A 113 -4.05 -9.83 11.51
N TYR A 114 -5.32 -10.10 11.74
CA TYR A 114 -6.41 -9.75 10.83
C TYR A 114 -7.09 -8.48 11.30
N LEU A 115 -7.38 -7.57 10.37
CA LEU A 115 -8.09 -6.33 10.65
C LEU A 115 -9.31 -6.18 9.74
N GLY A 116 -10.48 -6.06 10.35
CA GLY A 116 -11.73 -5.72 9.68
C GLY A 116 -11.99 -4.22 9.73
N THR A 117 -11.46 -3.43 8.79
CA THR A 117 -11.63 -1.96 8.81
C THR A 117 -13.01 -1.48 8.36
N HIS A 118 -13.72 -2.27 7.57
CA HIS A 118 -14.98 -1.87 6.92
C HIS A 118 -16.06 -2.94 7.09
N ALA A 119 -17.29 -2.51 7.37
CA ALA A 119 -18.46 -3.37 7.39
C ALA A 119 -18.93 -3.62 5.95
N GLY A 120 -18.61 -4.79 5.37
CA GLY A 120 -19.01 -5.11 4.01
C GLY A 120 -20.53 -5.08 3.85
N MET A 121 -20.98 -4.29 2.87
CA MET A 121 -22.41 -4.08 2.59
C MET A 121 -23.10 -5.32 2.02
N ILE A 122 -22.34 -6.21 1.37
CA ILE A 122 -22.86 -7.40 0.69
C ILE A 122 -21.92 -8.58 0.96
N GLY A 123 -22.50 -9.70 1.37
CA GLY A 123 -21.81 -10.98 1.54
C GLY A 123 -20.86 -11.03 2.75
N ILE A 124 -20.03 -12.09 2.76
CA ILE A 124 -19.08 -12.32 3.85
C ILE A 124 -17.82 -11.48 3.60
N THR A 125 -17.57 -10.54 4.50
CA THR A 125 -16.41 -9.65 4.45
C THR A 125 -15.14 -10.44 4.75
N ARG A 126 -14.14 -10.35 3.86
CA ARG A 126 -12.78 -10.82 4.15
C ARG A 126 -12.00 -9.69 4.83
N GLN A 127 -11.55 -9.95 6.05
CA GLN A 127 -10.65 -9.09 6.82
C GLN A 127 -9.29 -9.10 6.13
N THR A 128 -8.50 -8.03 6.28
CA THR A 128 -7.16 -8.00 5.70
C THR A 128 -6.18 -8.62 6.68
N HIS A 129 -5.38 -9.58 6.21
CA HIS A 129 -4.30 -10.20 6.98
C HIS A 129 -3.03 -9.37 6.84
N TYR A 130 -2.49 -8.91 7.95
CA TYR A 130 -1.25 -8.17 8.01
C TYR A 130 -0.17 -9.06 8.61
N HIS A 131 0.99 -9.11 7.95
CA HIS A 131 2.16 -9.83 8.42
C HIS A 131 3.32 -8.86 8.59
N VAL A 132 3.85 -8.77 9.81
CA VAL A 132 5.01 -7.93 10.12
C VAL A 132 6.26 -8.77 9.91
N PHE A 133 7.09 -8.37 8.95
CA PHE A 133 8.35 -9.07 8.65
C PHE A 133 9.59 -8.30 9.14
N LEU A 134 9.47 -6.98 9.33
CA LEU A 134 10.55 -6.14 9.85
C LEU A 134 9.98 -5.05 10.76
N ASP A 135 10.56 -4.90 11.94
CA ASP A 135 10.26 -3.77 12.82
C ASP A 135 11.52 -3.32 13.57
N GLN A 136 12.22 -2.32 13.03
CA GLN A 136 13.37 -1.70 13.69
C GLN A 136 12.96 -0.54 14.62
N ALA A 137 11.73 -0.02 14.47
CA ALA A 137 11.21 1.03 15.35
C ALA A 137 10.82 0.47 16.72
N GLY A 138 10.43 -0.80 16.79
CA GLY A 138 9.99 -1.46 18.01
C GLY A 138 8.56 -1.06 18.37
N PHE A 139 7.66 -1.11 17.40
CA PHE A 139 6.24 -0.90 17.64
C PHE A 139 5.68 -1.98 18.58
N SER A 140 4.81 -1.56 19.49
CA SER A 140 3.93 -2.52 20.15
C SER A 140 2.88 -3.03 19.14
N ALA A 141 2.32 -4.21 19.39
CA ALA A 141 1.27 -4.76 18.53
C ALA A 141 0.06 -3.81 18.46
N ASP A 142 -0.37 -3.25 19.60
CA ASP A 142 -1.48 -2.31 19.69
C ASP A 142 -1.21 -1.01 18.91
N ASP A 143 -0.02 -0.42 19.09
CA ASP A 143 0.36 0.80 18.37
C ASP A 143 0.36 0.60 16.85
N LEU A 144 0.87 -0.56 16.41
CA LEU A 144 0.91 -0.91 14.98
C LEU A 144 -0.51 -1.13 14.43
N GLN A 145 -1.36 -1.85 15.15
CA GLN A 145 -2.73 -2.13 14.74
C GLN A 145 -3.55 -0.84 14.67
N GLU A 146 -3.44 0.05 15.65
CA GLU A 146 -4.08 1.37 15.64
C GLU A 146 -3.55 2.23 14.49
N PHE A 147 -2.24 2.19 14.23
CA PHE A 147 -1.64 2.90 13.11
C PHE A 147 -2.19 2.43 11.76
N VAL A 148 -2.18 1.12 11.51
CA VAL A 148 -2.71 0.52 10.28
C VAL A 148 -4.21 0.82 10.15
N HIS A 149 -4.97 0.74 11.23
CA HIS A 149 -6.39 1.10 11.23
C HIS A 149 -6.59 2.57 10.86
N SER A 150 -5.79 3.49 11.43
CA SER A 150 -5.83 4.91 11.12
C SER A 150 -5.53 5.20 9.64
N LEU A 151 -4.57 4.50 9.04
CA LEU A 151 -4.25 4.64 7.61
C LEU A 151 -5.41 4.22 6.68
N SER A 152 -6.39 3.47 7.17
CA SER A 152 -7.58 3.10 6.39
C SER A 152 -8.60 4.26 6.27
N TYR A 153 -8.50 5.29 7.12
CA TYR A 153 -9.41 6.44 7.10
C TYR A 153 -8.89 7.64 6.30
N ILE A 154 -7.60 7.66 5.94
CA ILE A 154 -6.97 8.82 5.30
C ILE A 154 -7.00 8.78 3.76
N TYR A 155 -7.67 7.80 3.17
CA TYR A 155 -7.79 7.68 1.73
C TYR A 155 -8.77 8.71 1.16
N GLN A 156 -8.24 9.72 0.48
CA GLN A 156 -9.01 10.93 0.08
C GLN A 156 -10.18 10.66 -0.88
N ARG A 157 -10.20 9.51 -1.56
CA ARG A 157 -11.28 9.15 -2.50
C ARG A 157 -12.44 8.42 -1.83
N SER A 158 -12.38 8.19 -0.52
CA SER A 158 -13.44 7.57 0.27
C SER A 158 -13.78 8.43 1.48
N THR A 159 -15.05 8.47 1.85
CA THR A 159 -15.52 9.07 3.11
C THR A 159 -15.68 8.04 4.23
N THR A 160 -15.48 6.76 3.92
CA THR A 160 -15.51 5.63 4.86
C THR A 160 -14.16 4.91 4.87
N ALA A 161 -13.89 4.16 5.94
CA ALA A 161 -12.72 3.31 6.05
C ALA A 161 -12.64 2.33 4.87
N ILE A 162 -11.47 2.23 4.26
CA ILE A 162 -11.19 1.28 3.18
C ILE A 162 -10.64 -0.03 3.72
N PHE A 163 -10.80 -1.12 2.98
CA PHE A 163 -10.33 -2.45 3.39
C PHE A 163 -8.80 -2.58 3.49
N PHE A 164 -8.08 -1.79 2.68
CA PHE A 164 -6.63 -1.68 2.73
C PHE A 164 -6.24 -0.35 3.38
N VAL A 165 -4.96 -0.14 3.63
CA VAL A 165 -4.46 1.19 4.00
C VAL A 165 -4.36 2.11 2.78
N ALA A 166 -4.46 3.43 2.99
CA ALA A 166 -4.40 4.41 1.90
C ALA A 166 -3.21 4.26 0.95
N PRO A 167 -1.95 4.08 1.41
CA PRO A 167 -0.81 3.86 0.52
C PRO A 167 -1.04 2.73 -0.49
N ILE A 168 -1.56 1.58 -0.03
CA ILE A 168 -1.82 0.41 -0.87
C ILE A 168 -2.94 0.68 -1.87
N CYS A 169 -3.98 1.41 -1.47
CA CYS A 169 -5.03 1.82 -2.41
C CYS A 169 -4.49 2.74 -3.52
N TYR A 170 -3.55 3.65 -3.22
CA TYR A 170 -2.90 4.46 -4.24
C TYR A 170 -2.04 3.61 -5.19
N VAL A 171 -1.30 2.62 -4.67
CA VAL A 171 -0.56 1.65 -5.50
C VAL A 171 -1.49 0.89 -6.43
N ILE A 172 -2.57 0.31 -5.90
CA ILE A 172 -3.56 -0.45 -6.69
C ILE A 172 -4.17 0.43 -7.77
N TRP A 173 -4.56 1.66 -7.43
CA TRP A 173 -5.09 2.61 -8.41
C TRP A 173 -4.09 2.91 -9.53
N GLN A 174 -2.83 3.12 -9.16
CA GLN A 174 -1.77 3.42 -10.11
C GLN A 174 -1.47 2.20 -11.00
N LEU A 175 -1.32 1.00 -10.43
CA LEU A 175 -1.17 -0.26 -11.18
C LEU A 175 -2.31 -0.47 -12.17
N HIS A 176 -3.56 -0.27 -11.74
CA HIS A 176 -4.71 -0.36 -12.64
C HIS A 176 -4.63 0.68 -13.77
N SER A 177 -4.28 1.92 -13.44
CA SER A 177 -4.10 2.98 -14.45
C SER A 177 -3.03 2.63 -15.48
N TRP A 178 -1.88 2.11 -15.04
CA TRP A 178 -0.82 1.66 -15.93
C TRP A 178 -1.23 0.45 -16.77
N GLY A 179 -1.95 -0.50 -16.19
CA GLY A 179 -2.48 -1.65 -16.90
C GLY A 179 -3.44 -1.25 -18.03
N GLN A 180 -4.32 -0.27 -17.81
CA GLN A 180 -5.19 0.28 -18.86
C GLN A 180 -4.38 1.01 -19.94
N PHE A 181 -3.39 1.79 -19.54
CA PHE A 181 -2.52 2.49 -20.48
C PHE A 181 -1.76 1.51 -21.40
N MET A 182 -1.20 0.43 -20.85
CA MET A 182 -0.52 -0.60 -21.64
C MET A 182 -1.47 -1.29 -22.62
N LYS A 183 -2.70 -1.63 -22.19
CA LYS A 183 -3.73 -2.19 -23.09
C LYS A 183 -4.09 -1.25 -24.25
N ILE A 184 -4.17 0.06 -23.99
CA ILE A 184 -4.43 1.06 -25.05
C ILE A 184 -3.24 1.14 -26.01
N ARG A 185 -2.02 1.09 -25.48
CA ARG A 185 -0.80 1.11 -26.31
C ARG A 185 -0.71 -0.12 -27.21
N ASP A 186 -0.93 -1.32 -26.67
CA ASP A 186 -0.93 -2.56 -27.46
C ASP A 186 -2.01 -2.53 -28.55
N ALA A 187 -3.20 -2.01 -28.26
CA ALA A 187 -4.26 -1.82 -29.24
C ALA A 187 -3.87 -0.81 -30.33
N SER A 188 -3.13 0.25 -29.98
CA SER A 188 -2.61 1.22 -30.94
C SER A 188 -1.50 0.63 -31.83
N GLU A 189 -0.57 -0.14 -31.26
CA GLU A 189 0.52 -0.80 -31.99
C GLU A 189 -0.02 -1.86 -32.96
N THR A 190 -1.04 -2.62 -32.54
CA THR A 190 -1.76 -3.58 -33.41
C THR A 190 -2.50 -2.88 -34.56
N SER A 191 -2.93 -1.63 -34.37
CA SER A 191 -3.60 -0.84 -35.42
C SER A 191 -2.63 -0.16 -36.40
N LEU A 192 -1.34 -0.07 -36.04
CA LEU A 192 -0.29 0.61 -36.82
C LEU A 192 0.55 -0.36 -37.65
N SER A 193 0.43 -1.68 -37.44
CA SER A 193 1.24 -2.70 -38.10
C SER A 193 0.78 -3.04 -39.53
N HIS A 194 0.67 -2.04 -40.41
CA HIS A 194 0.57 -2.27 -41.86
C HIS A 194 1.70 -1.64 -42.69
N ASP A 195 2.67 -0.96 -42.06
CA ASP A 195 3.89 -0.53 -42.74
C ASP A 195 4.98 -0.22 -41.69
N GLU A 196 6.02 -1.06 -41.60
CA GLU A 196 7.41 -0.77 -41.20
C GLU A 196 8.11 -1.98 -40.56
N MET A 197 9.23 -2.37 -41.18
CA MET A 197 10.10 -3.50 -40.82
C MET A 197 10.98 -3.21 -39.59
N TYR A 198 11.02 -4.18 -38.67
CA TYR A 198 12.08 -4.54 -37.71
C TYR A 198 13.03 -3.45 -37.19
N ALA A 199 12.77 -2.99 -35.96
CA ALA A 199 13.83 -2.57 -35.04
C ALA A 199 13.51 -3.09 -33.62
N LEU A 200 14.42 -3.90 -33.06
CA LEU A 200 14.45 -4.29 -31.64
C LEU A 200 14.74 -3.03 -30.79
N GLY A 201 13.69 -2.28 -30.47
CA GLY A 201 13.76 -1.04 -29.68
C GLY A 201 13.48 -1.31 -28.20
N VAL A 202 14.50 -1.19 -27.36
CA VAL A 202 14.39 -1.17 -25.90
C VAL A 202 13.37 -0.08 -25.50
N ILE A 203 12.27 -0.47 -24.87
CA ILE A 203 11.29 0.49 -24.32
C ILE A 203 11.97 1.22 -23.16
N SER A 204 12.32 2.49 -23.38
CA SER A 204 12.89 3.36 -22.35
C SER A 204 11.83 3.65 -21.30
N VAL A 205 12.02 3.11 -20.09
CA VAL A 205 11.15 3.37 -18.93
C VAL A 205 11.49 4.77 -18.40
N PRO A 206 10.53 5.71 -18.32
CA PRO A 206 10.81 7.07 -17.85
C PRO A 206 11.25 7.06 -16.39
N GLN A 207 12.41 7.64 -16.11
CA GLN A 207 12.96 7.75 -14.76
C GLN A 207 12.34 8.96 -14.04
N LEU A 208 11.75 8.72 -12.86
CA LEU A 208 11.07 9.76 -12.08
C LEU A 208 12.04 10.58 -11.21
N SER A 209 11.78 11.88 -11.10
CA SER A 209 12.62 12.86 -10.41
C SER A 209 12.57 12.76 -8.87
N MET A 210 13.69 13.17 -8.25
CA MET A 210 14.02 13.00 -6.83
C MET A 210 13.29 13.97 -5.91
N LEU A 211 12.80 13.46 -4.78
CA LEU A 211 12.31 14.24 -3.64
C LEU A 211 13.45 14.45 -2.64
N LYS A 212 13.68 15.71 -2.23
CA LYS A 212 14.53 16.07 -1.09
C LYS A 212 13.67 16.27 0.15
N ASP A 213 14.03 15.63 1.26
CA ASP A 213 14.23 16.23 2.59
C ASP A 213 14.41 15.14 3.66
N LYS A 214 15.07 15.53 4.77
CA LYS A 214 15.45 14.67 5.91
C LYS A 214 14.25 13.93 6.50
N ALA A 215 14.27 12.60 6.44
CA ALA A 215 13.36 11.73 7.16
C ALA A 215 14.14 10.84 8.13
N SER A 216 13.55 10.49 9.27
CA SER A 216 14.26 9.73 10.30
C SER A 216 13.77 8.28 10.38
N ASN A 217 12.57 7.97 9.86
CA ASN A 217 12.01 6.61 9.80
C ASN A 217 11.27 6.36 8.49
N PHE A 218 11.28 5.10 8.05
CA PHE A 218 10.48 4.63 6.91
C PHE A 218 9.53 3.53 7.35
N ILE A 219 8.30 3.63 6.87
CA ILE A 219 7.32 2.58 7.03
C ILE A 219 6.90 2.09 5.65
N LEU A 220 7.15 0.81 5.41
CA LEU A 220 6.89 0.12 4.15
C LEU A 220 5.65 -0.75 4.29
N VAL A 221 4.65 -0.44 3.47
CA VAL A 221 3.47 -1.28 3.29
C VAL A 221 3.59 -1.97 1.95
N CYS A 222 3.71 -3.30 1.97
CA CYS A 222 3.69 -4.17 0.79
C CYS A 222 2.30 -4.76 0.54
#